data_AF-A0A2J7PXK1-F1
#
_entry.id   AF-A0A2J7PXK1-F1
#
_cell.length_a   1.000
_cell.length_b   1.000
_cell.length_c   1.000
_cell.angle_alpha   90.00
_cell.angle_beta   90.00
_cell.angle_gamma   90.00
#
_symmetry.space_group_name_H-M   'P 1'
#
loop_
_entity.id
_entity.type
_entity.pdbx_description
1 polymer ?
#
loop_
_entity_poly.entity_id
_entity_poly.type
_entity_poly.pdbx_seq_one_letter_code
_entity_poly.pdbx_strand_id
1 'polypeptide(L)'
;MLKKDCSDHARGVQFTMCRKIVQNIDFEVNGNPPDLRVIRGCGWDDSNYLGRCYQRSGFGGRQEVCSCLEDYCNGSVGVTTSLTLAVCTGLILVLSRLMYF
;
A
#
# COMPACT_ATOMS: atom_id res chain seq x y z
N MET A 1 4.28 8.01 -5.10
CA MET A 1 3.24 7.69 -6.10
C MET A 1 3.89 7.47 -7.45
N LEU A 2 3.36 6.57 -8.27
CA LEU A 2 3.82 6.43 -9.65
C LEU A 2 3.32 7.62 -10.47
N LYS A 3 4.21 8.30 -11.21
CA LYS A 3 3.87 9.48 -12.03
C LYS A 3 3.71 9.20 -13.52
N LYS A 4 3.86 7.94 -13.92
CA LYS A 4 3.80 7.49 -15.31
C LYS A 4 2.46 6.80 -15.54
N ASP A 5 1.80 7.11 -16.65
CA ASP A 5 0.59 6.43 -17.09
C ASP A 5 0.90 4.96 -17.41
N CYS A 6 0.03 4.05 -16.97
CA CYS A 6 0.19 2.63 -17.20
C CYS A 6 -0.03 2.23 -18.66
N SER A 7 -0.76 3.04 -19.41
CA SER A 7 -0.93 2.93 -20.85
C SER A 7 0.39 3.13 -21.60
N ASP A 8 1.33 3.91 -21.04
CA ASP A 8 2.64 4.21 -21.62
C ASP A 8 3.71 3.14 -21.33
N HIS A 9 3.31 1.99 -20.77
CA HIS A 9 4.25 0.90 -20.51
C HIS A 9 4.65 0.21 -21.82
N ALA A 10 5.91 -0.23 -21.94
CA ALA A 10 6.45 -0.88 -23.14
C ALA A 10 5.66 -2.12 -23.66
N ARG A 11 4.81 -2.74 -22.84
CA ARG A 11 3.90 -3.84 -23.26
C ARG A 11 2.44 -3.40 -23.42
N GLY A 12 2.19 -2.10 -23.48
CA GLY A 12 0.89 -1.48 -23.77
C GLY A 12 -0.23 -1.83 -22.79
N VAL A 13 -1.45 -1.88 -23.35
CA VAL A 13 -2.78 -2.04 -22.73
C VAL A 13 -2.97 -3.18 -21.72
N GLN A 14 -1.98 -4.07 -21.56
CA GLN A 14 -2.04 -5.08 -20.50
C GLN A 14 -1.96 -4.42 -19.12
N PHE A 15 -1.21 -3.33 -18.99
CA PHE A 15 -1.05 -2.63 -17.71
C PHE A 15 -2.23 -1.70 -17.44
N THR A 16 -3.29 -2.24 -16.86
CA THR A 16 -4.58 -1.55 -16.66
C THR A 16 -4.74 -0.89 -15.29
N MET A 17 -3.77 -1.06 -14.39
CA MET A 17 -3.93 -0.60 -13.00
C MET A 17 -2.60 -0.30 -12.31
N CYS A 18 -2.68 0.47 -11.23
CA CYS A 18 -1.55 0.71 -10.34
C CYS A 18 -1.35 -0.47 -9.39
N ARG A 19 -0.09 -0.84 -9.16
CA ARG A 19 0.33 -1.85 -8.17
C ARG A 19 1.31 -1.26 -7.17
N LYS A 20 1.16 -1.68 -5.91
CA LYS A 20 2.08 -1.41 -4.81
C LYS A 20 2.48 -2.74 -4.17
N ILE A 21 3.77 -2.94 -3.94
CA ILE A 21 4.29 -4.11 -3.23
C ILE A 21 5.11 -3.61 -2.06
N VAL A 22 4.69 -3.97 -0.84
CA VAL A 22 5.50 -3.82 0.36
C VAL A 22 6.15 -5.16 0.62
N GLN A 23 7.47 -5.23 0.48
CA GLN A 23 8.24 -6.44 0.68
C GLN A 23 9.11 -6.29 1.91
N ASN A 24 9.01 -7.25 2.81
CA ASN A 24 9.94 -7.45 3.91
C ASN A 24 10.80 -8.68 3.61
N ILE A 25 12.11 -8.51 3.54
CA ILE A 25 13.09 -9.58 3.33
C ILE A 25 13.68 -9.91 4.70
N ASP A 26 13.36 -11.10 5.22
CA ASP A 26 13.69 -11.44 6.61
C ASP A 26 15.18 -11.80 6.78
N PHE A 27 15.81 -12.36 5.74
CA PHE A 27 17.21 -12.76 5.72
C PHE A 27 17.76 -12.71 4.28
N GLU A 28 19.09 -12.74 4.13
CA GLU A 28 19.70 -12.67 2.80
C GLU A 28 19.22 -13.83 1.90
N VAL A 29 18.61 -13.50 0.76
CA VAL A 29 18.16 -14.47 -0.23
C VAL A 29 18.53 -13.97 -1.63
N ASN A 30 19.21 -14.81 -2.40
CA ASN A 30 19.69 -14.50 -3.75
C ASN A 30 20.52 -13.20 -3.80
N GLY A 31 21.37 -12.96 -2.80
CA GLY A 31 22.20 -11.75 -2.69
C GLY A 31 21.41 -10.46 -2.39
N ASN A 32 20.11 -10.55 -2.05
CA ASN A 32 19.37 -9.42 -1.51
C ASN A 32 19.50 -9.45 0.02
N PRO A 33 20.12 -8.44 0.65
CA PRO A 33 20.20 -8.38 2.10
C PRO A 33 18.81 -8.20 2.73
N PRO A 34 18.68 -8.46 4.05
CA PRO A 34 17.46 -8.15 4.79
C PRO A 34 17.11 -6.66 4.64
N ASP A 35 15.89 -6.37 4.18
CA ASP A 35 15.45 -5.01 3.85
C ASP A 35 13.92 -4.92 3.80
N LEU A 36 13.40 -3.73 4.08
CA LEU A 36 12.00 -3.38 3.87
C LEU A 36 11.91 -2.40 2.70
N ARG A 37 11.32 -2.87 1.60
CA ARG A 37 11.22 -2.08 0.36
C ARG A 37 9.79 -1.91 -0.11
N VAL A 38 9.51 -0.73 -0.67
CA VAL A 38 8.22 -0.40 -1.26
C VAL A 38 8.40 -0.18 -2.76
N ILE A 39 7.90 -1.14 -3.53
CA ILE A 39 7.97 -1.13 -4.99
C ILE A 39 6.63 -0.63 -5.52
N ARG A 40 6.67 0.34 -6.44
CA ARG A 40 5.48 0.92 -7.08
C ARG A 40 5.65 0.84 -8.57
N GLY A 41 4.60 0.39 -9.25
CA GLY A 41 4.61 0.26 -10.70
C GLY A 41 3.21 0.05 -11.23
N CYS A 42 3.11 -0.09 -12.54
CA CYS A 42 1.88 -0.55 -13.16
C CYS A 42 1.83 -2.07 -13.08
N GLY A 43 0.63 -2.59 -12.84
CA GLY A 43 0.35 -4.01 -12.86
C GLY A 43 -0.66 -4.35 -13.94
N TRP A 44 -0.72 -5.64 -14.22
CA TRP A 44 -1.87 -6.30 -14.84
C TRP A 44 -2.25 -7.44 -13.90
N ASP A 45 -3.54 -7.69 -13.72
CA ASP A 45 -4.00 -8.83 -12.92
C ASP A 45 -5.36 -9.28 -13.44
N ASP A 46 -5.41 -10.53 -13.88
CA ASP A 46 -6.63 -11.19 -14.35
C ASP A 46 -7.33 -11.96 -13.21
N SER A 47 -6.93 -11.73 -11.96
CA SER A 47 -7.46 -12.41 -10.77
C SER A 47 -8.48 -11.59 -9.97
N ASN A 48 -9.06 -12.20 -8.93
CA ASN A 48 -10.02 -11.60 -8.00
C ASN A 48 -9.45 -10.50 -7.07
N TYR A 49 -8.18 -10.13 -7.22
CA TYR A 49 -7.49 -9.18 -6.35
C TYR A 49 -7.44 -7.76 -6.90
N LEU A 50 -8.16 -7.46 -7.99
CA LEU A 50 -8.32 -6.10 -8.51
C LEU A 50 -8.97 -5.17 -7.48
N GLY A 51 -8.33 -4.03 -7.21
CA GLY A 51 -8.74 -3.07 -6.19
C GLY A 51 -8.52 -3.53 -4.74
N ARG A 52 -7.73 -4.59 -4.50
CA ARG A 52 -7.54 -5.18 -3.17
C ARG A 52 -6.07 -5.41 -2.85
N CYS A 53 -5.79 -5.52 -1.56
CA CYS A 53 -4.51 -5.98 -1.04
C CYS A 53 -4.59 -7.45 -0.67
N TYR A 54 -3.50 -8.17 -0.89
CA TYR A 54 -3.36 -9.55 -0.45
C TYR A 54 -1.91 -9.84 -0.06
N GLN A 55 -1.73 -10.79 0.83
CA GLN A 55 -0.40 -11.17 1.31
C GLN A 55 0.11 -12.41 0.58
N ARG A 56 1.40 -12.41 0.26
CA ARG A 56 2.15 -13.57 -0.17
C ARG A 56 3.33 -13.76 0.78
N SER A 57 3.45 -14.95 1.35
CA SER A 57 4.60 -15.34 2.14
C SER A 57 5.36 -16.43 1.39
N GLY A 58 6.69 -16.38 1.46
CA GLY A 58 7.55 -17.35 0.80
C GLY A 58 8.88 -17.48 1.50
N PHE A 59 9.77 -18.31 0.94
CA PHE A 59 11.13 -18.41 1.45
C PHE A 59 11.86 -17.08 1.24
N GLY A 60 12.38 -16.49 2.32
CA GLY A 60 13.09 -15.21 2.29
C GLY A 60 12.26 -13.98 2.64
N GLY A 61 10.97 -14.11 2.95
CA GLY A 61 10.21 -13.00 3.53
C GLY A 61 8.71 -12.97 3.24
N ARG A 62 8.12 -11.79 3.50
CA ARG A 62 6.69 -11.53 3.36
C ARG A 62 6.44 -10.35 2.43
N GLN A 63 5.38 -10.43 1.65
CA GLN A 63 4.97 -9.38 0.74
C GLN A 63 3.49 -9.07 0.90
N GLU A 64 3.15 -7.79 0.87
CA GLU A 64 1.79 -7.32 0.68
C GLU A 64 1.70 -6.68 -0.71
N VAL A 65 0.80 -7.19 -1.53
CA VAL A 65 0.58 -6.74 -2.90
C VAL A 65 -0.81 -6.10 -2.97
N CYS A 66 -0.86 -4.81 -3.31
CA CYS A 66 -2.08 -4.04 -3.48
C CYS A 66 -2.25 -3.59 -4.91
N SER A 67 -3.51 -3.55 -5.37
CA SER A 67 -3.92 -2.96 -6.64
C SER A 67 -4.93 -1.83 -6.44
N CYS A 68 -4.92 -0.85 -7.34
CA CYS A 68 -5.89 0.24 -7.38
C CYS A 68 -5.97 0.85 -8.78
N LEU A 69 -7.10 1.47 -9.11
CA LEU A 69 -7.44 1.92 -10.48
C LEU A 69 -7.39 3.43 -10.67
N GLU A 70 -7.34 4.20 -9.57
CA GLU A 70 -7.28 5.66 -9.63
C GLU A 70 -5.87 6.16 -9.90
N ASP A 71 -5.76 7.34 -10.48
CA ASP A 71 -4.46 7.97 -10.72
C ASP A 71 -3.71 8.17 -9.41
N TYR A 72 -2.41 7.84 -9.41
CA TYR A 72 -1.50 8.01 -8.27
C TYR A 72 -1.87 7.23 -6.99
N CYS A 73 -2.87 6.34 -7.03
CA CYS A 73 -3.42 5.65 -5.85
C CYS A 73 -2.41 4.76 -5.10
N ASN A 74 -1.38 4.25 -5.77
CA ASN A 74 -0.29 3.48 -5.14
C ASN A 74 0.68 4.36 -4.30
N GLY A 75 0.40 5.66 -4.19
CA GLY A 75 1.09 6.58 -3.30
C GLY A 75 0.73 6.41 -1.83
N SER A 76 -0.50 6.00 -1.52
CA SER A 76 -0.98 5.95 -0.14
C SER A 76 -0.29 4.82 0.64
N VAL A 77 0.08 5.12 1.87
CA VAL A 77 0.29 4.10 2.89
C VAL A 77 -1.10 3.87 3.47
N GLY A 78 -1.56 2.62 3.57
CA GLY A 78 -2.83 2.33 4.23
C GLY A 78 -2.74 2.86 5.66
N VAL A 79 -3.40 3.98 5.94
CA VAL A 79 -3.45 4.53 7.29
C VAL A 79 -4.50 3.70 8.00
N THR A 80 -4.07 2.66 8.70
CA THR A 80 -4.92 2.03 9.71
C THR A 80 -5.07 3.02 10.87
N THR A 81 -6.10 3.85 10.82
CA THR A 81 -6.49 4.68 11.96
C THR A 81 -6.85 3.77 13.12
N SER A 82 -6.00 3.74 14.13
CA SER A 82 -6.27 2.97 15.34
C SER A 82 -7.49 3.57 16.05
N LEU A 83 -8.50 2.75 16.39
CA LEU A 83 -9.71 3.22 17.07
C LEU A 83 -9.40 3.99 18.35
N THR A 84 -8.32 3.62 19.05
CA THR A 84 -7.86 4.29 20.27
C THR A 84 -7.49 5.76 20.02
N LEU A 85 -6.76 6.04 18.94
CA LEU A 85 -6.39 7.40 18.54
C LEU A 85 -7.61 8.25 18.16
N ALA A 86 -8.61 7.65 17.51
CA ALA A 86 -9.84 8.34 17.12
C ALA A 86 -10.70 8.70 18.35
N VAL A 87 -10.82 7.80 19.32
CA VAL A 87 -11.58 8.05 20.56
C VAL A 87 -10.87 9.07 21.45
N CYS A 88 -9.55 8.99 21.60
CA CYS A 88 -8.79 9.95 22.41
C CYS A 88 -8.88 11.38 21.85
N THR A 89 -8.74 11.55 20.54
CA THR A 89 -8.88 12.87 19.91
C THR A 89 -10.31 13.41 20.03
N GLY A 90 -11.33 12.57 19.84
CA GLY A 90 -12.73 12.94 20.08
C GLY A 90 -12.98 13.40 21.53
N LEU A 91 -12.46 12.66 22.52
CA LEU A 91 -12.64 12.98 23.94
C LEU A 91 -11.95 14.29 24.32
N ILE A 92 -10.74 14.53 23.83
CA ILE A 92 -10.00 15.78 24.07
C ILE A 92 -10.74 16.98 23.47
N LEU A 93 -11.34 16.83 22.28
CA LEU A 93 -12.13 17.89 21.65
C LEU A 93 -13.43 18.20 22.42
N VAL A 94 -14.10 17.18 22.96
CA VAL A 94 -15.29 17.35 23.80
C VAL A 94 -14.93 18.01 25.14
N LEU A 95 -13.87 17.53 25.79
CA LEU A 95 -13.40 18.09 27.07
C LEU A 95 -12.90 19.53 26.90
N SER A 96 -12.14 19.83 25.85
CA SER A 96 -11.70 21.21 25.59
C SER A 96 -12.88 22.15 25.31
N ARG A 97 -13.93 21.68 24.64
CA ARG A 97 -15.18 22.46 24.47
C ARG A 97 -15.91 22.70 25.79
N LEU A 98 -15.93 21.72 26.70
CA LEU A 98 -16.56 21.84 28.01
C LEU A 98 -15.75 22.70 29.00
N MET A 99 -14.42 22.73 28.86
CA MET A 99 -13.52 23.53 29.70
C MET A 99 -13.41 25.00 29.24
N TYR A 100 -13.84 25.32 28.01
CA TYR A 100 -13.92 26.68 27.47
C TYR A 100 -15.32 27.31 27.64
N PHE A 101 -16.20 26.67 28.41
CA PHE A 101 -17.52 27.18 28.80
C PHE A 101 -17.58 27.42 30.31
#